data_AF-A0A6P2DK81-F1
#
_entry.id   AF-A0A6P2DK81-F1
#
_cell.length_a   1.000
_cell.length_b   1.000
_cell.length_c   1.000
_cell.angle_alpha   90.00
_cell.angle_beta   90.00
_cell.angle_gamma   90.00
#
_symmetry.space_group_name_H-M   'P 1'
#
loop_
_entity.id
_entity.type
_entity.pdbx_description
1 polymer ?
#
loop_
_entity_poly.entity_id
_entity_poly.type
_entity_poly.pdbx_seq_one_letter_code
_entity_poly.pdbx_strand_id
1 'polypeptide(L)' 'MGAVEIEVWVLVDENGDYEVSKDASDLQPEAGLASRMVKIKLTVPTPRAVELEAEIEEEPNAGELKVS' A
#
# COMPACT_ATOMS: atom_id res chain seq x y z
N MET A 1 -13.66 13.18 6.99
CA MET A 1 -12.53 12.35 6.49
C MET A 1 -12.81 12.08 5.02
N GLY A 2 -11.85 12.35 4.13
CA GLY A 2 -12.04 12.08 2.70
C GLY A 2 -12.02 10.57 2.44
N ALA A 3 -12.74 10.13 1.42
CA ALA A 3 -12.64 8.77 0.89
C ALA A 3 -12.49 8.86 -0.63
N VAL A 4 -11.72 7.94 -1.19
CA VAL A 4 -11.50 7.82 -2.64
C VAL A 4 -12.13 6.52 -3.09
N GLU A 5 -12.92 6.58 -4.15
CA GLU A 5 -13.42 5.39 -4.82
C GLU A 5 -12.35 4.84 -5.77
N ILE A 6 -12.11 3.53 -5.68
CA ILE A 6 -11.14 2.80 -6.49
C ILE A 6 -11.90 1.66 -7.17
N GLU A 7 -11.64 1.47 -8.46
CA GLU A 7 -12.11 0.31 -9.20
C GLU A 7 -10.90 -0.54 -9.60
N VAL A 8 -11.01 -1.85 -9.39
CA VAL A 8 -10.01 -2.84 -9.82
C VAL A 8 -10.69 -4.05 -10.44
N TRP A 9 -9.97 -4.72 -11.32
CA TRP A 9 -10.35 -6.02 -11.88
C TRP A 9 -9.52 -7.11 -11.23
N VAL A 10 -10.18 -8.23 -10.93
CA VAL A 10 -9.57 -9.41 -10.33
C VAL A 10 -9.88 -10.60 -11.22
N LEU A 11 -8.83 -11.24 -11.72
CA LEU A 11 -8.92 -12.53 -12.39
C LEU A 11 -8.64 -13.61 -11.34
N VAL A 12 -9.54 -14.58 -11.20
CA VAL A 12 -9.37 -15.72 -10.29
C VAL A 12 -9.41 -17.00 -11.11
N ASP A 13 -8.42 -17.87 -10.93
CA ASP A 13 -8.36 -19.16 -11.60
C ASP A 13 -9.11 -20.26 -10.81
N GLU A 14 -9.06 -21.50 -11.30
CA GLU A 14 -9.70 -22.66 -10.67
C GLU A 14 -9.00 -23.16 -9.40
N ASN A 15 -7.73 -22.82 -9.21
CA ASN A 15 -6.97 -23.14 -8.01
C ASN A 15 -7.25 -22.14 -6.87
N GLY A 16 -7.88 -21.01 -7.21
CA GLY A 16 -8.16 -19.90 -6.29
C GLY A 16 -7.06 -18.85 -6.26
N ASP A 17 -6.05 -18.97 -7.12
CA ASP A 17 -5.04 -17.94 -7.33
C ASP A 17 -5.66 -16.75 -8.07
N TYR A 18 -5.11 -15.57 -7.83
CA TYR A 18 -5.67 -14.34 -8.39
C TYR A 18 -4.63 -13.30 -8.79
N GLU A 19 -4.99 -12.54 -9.83
CA GLU A 19 -4.25 -11.37 -10.30
C GLU A 19 -5.15 -10.14 -10.28
N VAL A 20 -4.56 -8.97 -10.00
CA VAL A 20 -5.29 -7.71 -9.86
C VAL A 20 -4.69 -6.65 -10.77
N SER A 21 -5.53 -5.98 -11.56
CA SER A 21 -5.14 -4.81 -12.36
C SER A 21 -6.19 -3.71 -12.28
N LYS A 22 -5.79 -2.47 -12.58
CA LYS A 22 -6.72 -1.36 -12.81
C LYS A 22 -7.44 -1.48 -14.15
N ASP A 23 -6.80 -2.13 -15.11
CA ASP A 23 -7.29 -2.29 -16.47
C ASP A 23 -7.57 -3.78 -16.75
N ALA A 24 -8.80 -4.08 -17.18
CA ALA A 24 -9.22 -5.47 -17.44
C ALA A 24 -8.41 -6.15 -18.55
N SER A 25 -7.86 -5.37 -19.48
CA SER A 25 -7.08 -5.87 -20.61
C SER A 25 -5.73 -6.47 -20.19
N ASP A 26 -5.20 -6.04 -19.05
CA ASP A 26 -3.91 -6.50 -18.55
C ASP A 26 -4.00 -7.88 -17.92
N LEU A 27 -5.22 -8.34 -17.63
CA LEU A 27 -5.48 -9.64 -17.04
C LEU A 27 -5.84 -10.64 -18.14
N GLN A 28 -5.04 -11.70 -18.26
CA GLN A 28 -5.23 -12.73 -19.26
C GLN A 28 -5.41 -14.09 -18.59
N PRO A 29 -6.53 -14.79 -18.84
CA PRO A 29 -6.71 -16.13 -18.31
C PRO A 29 -5.70 -17.09 -18.96
N GLU A 30 -5.14 -17.97 -18.15
CA GLU A 30 -4.29 -19.03 -18.67
C GLU A 30 -5.10 -20.02 -19.51
N ALA A 31 -4.56 -20.41 -20.66
CA ALA A 31 -5.24 -21.27 -21.60
C ALA A 31 -5.44 -22.67 -21.01
N GLY A 32 -6.69 -23.13 -20.99
CA GLY A 32 -7.04 -24.47 -20.50
C GLY A 32 -7.44 -24.52 -19.02
N LEU A 33 -7.35 -23.40 -18.29
CA LEU A 33 -7.85 -23.29 -16.92
C LEU A 33 -9.20 -22.54 -16.90
N ALA A 34 -10.14 -23.01 -16.08
CA ALA A 34 -11.33 -22.23 -15.82
C ALA A 34 -10.95 -20.98 -15.02
N SER A 35 -11.54 -19.84 -15.36
CA SER A 35 -11.27 -18.57 -14.69
C SER A 35 -12.49 -17.67 -14.67
N ARG A 36 -12.50 -16.73 -13.73
CA ARG A 36 -13.55 -15.70 -13.59
C ARG A 36 -12.93 -14.32 -13.48
N MET A 37 -13.52 -13.36 -14.17
CA MET A 37 -13.16 -11.95 -14.07
C MET A 37 -14.18 -11.22 -13.21
N VAL A 38 -13.73 -10.48 -12.19
CA VAL A 38 -14.59 -9.76 -11.25
C VAL A 38 -14.15 -8.30 -11.16
N LYS A 39 -15.10 -7.37 -11.29
CA LYS A 39 -14.85 -5.95 -11.00
C LYS A 39 -15.18 -5.64 -9.55
N ILE A 40 -14.22 -5.10 -8.81
CA ILE A 40 -14.41 -4.68 -7.42
C ILE A 40 -14.38 -3.16 -7.35
N LYS A 41 -15.36 -2.58 -6.68
CA LYS A 41 -15.40 -1.16 -6.32
C LYS A 41 -15.13 -1.03 -4.82
N LEU A 42 -14.14 -0.24 -4.46
CA LEU A 42 -13.68 -0.04 -3.09
C LEU A 42 -13.77 1.43 -2.73
N THR A 43 -14.26 1.75 -1.55
CA THR A 43 -14.17 3.09 -0.97
C THR A 43 -13.06 3.07 0.07
N VAL A 44 -11.93 3.74 -0.22
CA VAL A 44 -10.74 3.72 0.63
C VAL A 44 -10.59 5.07 1.34
N PRO A 45 -10.44 5.11 2.67
CA PRO A 45 -10.22 6.36 3.39
C PRO A 45 -8.88 6.99 2.99
N THR A 46 -8.85 8.31 2.83
CA THR A 46 -7.60 9.04 2.54
C THR A 46 -6.61 8.89 3.71
N PRO A 47 -5.31 8.63 3.46
CA PRO A 47 -4.29 8.59 4.50
C PRO A 47 -4.31 9.86 5.35
N ARG A 48 -4.13 9.71 6.66
CA ARG A 48 -4.03 10.83 7.59
C ARG A 48 -2.55 11.14 7.83
N ALA A 49 -2.14 12.36 7.49
CA ALA A 49 -0.84 12.87 7.91
C ALA A 49 -0.79 12.94 9.45
N VAL A 50 0.30 12.46 10.02
CA VAL A 50 0.59 12.54 11.45
C VAL A 50 1.90 13.30 11.59
N GLU A 51 1.85 14.46 12.24
CA GLU A 51 3.05 15.19 12.65
C GLU A 51 3.51 14.65 14.00
N LEU A 52 4.80 14.37 14.12
CA LEU A 52 5.44 13.89 15.34
C LEU A 52 6.48 14.92 15.76
N GLU A 53 6.36 15.40 16.99
CA GLU A 53 7.40 16.19 17.65
C GLU A 53 8.16 15.27 18.60
N ALA A 54 9.49 15.34 18.53
CA ALA A 54 10.37 14.65 19.46
C ALA A 54 11.24 15.67 20.19
N GLU A 55 11.35 15.52 21.50
CA GLU A 55 12.28 16.27 22.34
C GLU A 55 13.61 15.49 22.36
N ILE A 56 14.71 16.16 22.06
CA ILE A 56 16.06 15.59 22.19
C ILE A 56 16.54 15.92 23.61
N GLU A 57 16.72 14.91 24.45
CA GLU A 57 17.35 15.09 25.76
C GLU A 57 18.81 15.52 25.56
N GLU A 58 19.22 16.61 26.22
CA GLU A 58 20.63 17.01 26.24
C GLU A 58 21.45 15.98 27.01
N GLU A 59 22.44 15.36 26.36
CA GLU A 59 23.42 14.54 27.07
C GLU A 59 24.27 15.44 27.99
N PRO A 60 24.52 15.03 29.26
CA PRO A 60 25.34 15.81 30.16
C PRO A 60 26.79 15.86 29.68
N ASN A 61 27.17 16.99 29.08
CA ASN A 61 28.53 17.48 28.83
C ASN A 61 29.54 16.41 28.37
N ALA A 62 29.68 16.23 27.05
CA ALA A 62 30.94 15.76 26.49
C ALA A 62 32.06 16.72 26.94
N GLY A 63 32.91 16.23 27.84
CA GLY A 63 33.87 17.01 28.61
C GLY A 63 34.70 18.00 27.79
N GLU A 64 35.09 19.09 28.46
CA GLU A 64 35.91 20.17 27.92
C GLU A 64 37.10 19.66 27.08
N LEU A 65 37.16 20.09 25.82
CA LEU A 65 38.34 19.95 24.96
C LEU A 65 39.50 20.75 25.56
N LYS A 66 40.42 20.07 26.26
CA LYS A 66 41.72 20.64 26.60
C LYS A 66 42.58 20.70 25.35
N VAL A 67 42.71 21.89 24.77
CA VAL A 67 43.76 22.19 23.78
C VAL A 67 45.06 22.43 24.55
N SER A 68 45.97 21.47 24.50
CA SER A 68 47.37 21.63 24.91
C SER A 68 48.22 22.14 23.76
#